data_AF-A0AAV7GN10-F1
#
_entry.id   AF-A0AAV7GN10-F1
#
_cell.length_a   1.000
_cell.length_b   1.000
_cell.length_c   1.000
_cell.angle_alpha   90.00
_cell.angle_beta   90.00
_cell.angle_gamma   90.00
#
_symmetry.space_group_name_H-M   'P 1'
#
loop_
_entity.id
_entity.type
_entity.pdbx_description
1 polymer ?
#
loop_
_entity_poly.entity_id
_entity_poly.type
_entity_poly.pdbx_seq_one_letter_code
_entity_poly.pdbx_strand_id
1 'polypeptide(L)' 'MRELNLSKMIEKKVAEAMEVCNGEEGMRSDGCRVAWDEVEEVSSALADLRRRLADSAVDPLEPFCLQNPEAEECRIYEY' A
#
# COMPACT_ATOMS: atom_id res chain seq x y z
N MET A 1 0.00 0.12 -13.68
CA MET A 1 -1.39 -0.37 -13.90
C MET A 1 -2.12 -0.58 -12.58
N ARG A 2 -1.69 -1.53 -11.72
CA ARG A 2 -2.38 -1.83 -10.44
C ARG A 2 -2.44 -0.66 -9.46
N GLU A 3 -1.33 0.05 -9.26
CA GLU A 3 -1.28 1.23 -8.36
C GLU A 3 -2.26 2.33 -8.80
N LEU A 4 -2.25 2.68 -10.09
CA LEU A 4 -3.16 3.66 -10.67
C LEU A 4 -4.63 3.26 -10.49
N ASN A 5 -4.95 1.97 -10.65
CA ASN A 5 -6.31 1.47 -10.45
C ASN A 5 -6.76 1.61 -8.99
N LEU A 6 -5.89 1.29 -8.03
CA LEU A 6 -6.18 1.49 -6.60
C LEU A 6 -6.34 2.97 -6.27
N SER A 7 -5.49 3.85 -6.79
CA SER A 7 -5.60 5.29 -6.58
C SER A 7 -6.95 5.84 -7.07
N LYS A 8 -7.38 5.47 -8.28
CA LYS A 8 -8.69 5.86 -8.82
C LYS A 8 -9.86 5.28 -8.01
N MET A 9 -9.69 4.07 -7.48
CA MET A 9 -10.71 3.44 -6.65
C MET A 9 -10.86 4.15 -5.31
N ILE A 10 -9.77 4.62 -4.70
CA ILE A 10 -9.81 5.44 -3.49
C ILE A 10 -10.56 6.74 -3.76
N GLU A 11 -10.24 7.46 -4.83
CA GLU A 11 -10.94 8.71 -5.19
C GLU A 11 -12.45 8.49 -5.34
N LYS A 12 -12.84 7.40 -6.01
CA LYS A 12 -14.24 7.01 -6.17
C LYS A 12 -14.90 6.71 -4.81
N LYS A 13 -14.24 5.93 -3.95
CA LYS A 13 -14.75 5.54 -2.63
C LYS A 13 -14.85 6.72 -1.67
N VAL A 14 -13.92 7.66 -1.74
CA VAL A 14 -13.98 8.92 -0.98
C VAL A 14 -15.19 9.74 -1.40
N ALA A 15 -15.45 9.86 -2.72
CA ALA A 15 -16.65 10.56 -3.19
C ALA A 15 -17.95 9.87 -2.71
N GLU A 16 -18.02 8.52 -2.81
CA GLU A 16 -19.15 7.74 -2.29
C GLU A 16 -19.35 7.95 -0.78
N ALA A 17 -18.27 7.91 0.02
CA ALA A 17 -18.34 8.15 1.46
C ALA A 17 -18.81 9.57 1.78
N MET A 18 -18.33 10.58 1.05
CA MET A 18 -18.78 11.96 1.23
C MET A 18 -20.27 12.14 0.93
N GLU A 19 -20.80 11.45 -0.07
CA GLU A 19 -22.23 11.47 -0.39
C GLU A 19 -23.06 10.78 0.71
N VAL A 20 -22.64 9.60 1.17
CA VAL A 20 -23.36 8.83 2.20
C VAL A 20 -23.35 9.54 3.56
N CYS A 21 -22.23 10.19 3.90
CA CYS A 21 -22.05 10.92 5.15
C CYS A 21 -22.63 12.34 5.13
N ASN A 22 -23.28 12.76 4.05
CA ASN A 22 -23.74 14.14 3.91
C ASN A 22 -24.87 14.48 4.91
N GLY A 23 -24.73 15.61 5.61
CA GLY A 23 -25.69 16.07 6.63
C GLY A 23 -25.56 15.36 7.99
N GLU A 24 -26.20 15.92 9.01
CA GLU A 24 -26.07 15.45 10.40
C GLU A 24 -26.59 14.03 10.66
N GLU A 25 -27.65 13.62 9.95
CA GLU A 25 -28.18 12.25 10.01
C GLU A 25 -27.27 11.28 9.26
N GLY A 26 -26.75 11.69 8.09
CA GLY A 26 -25.79 10.91 7.31
C GLY A 26 -24.52 10.61 8.10
N MET A 27 -23.94 11.62 8.75
CA MET A 27 -22.74 11.46 9.58
C MET A 27 -22.91 10.47 10.74
N ARG A 28 -24.11 10.32 11.28
CA ARG A 28 -24.41 9.39 12.39
C ARG A 28 -24.93 8.03 11.92
N SER A 29 -25.06 7.83 10.61
CA SER A 29 -25.56 6.59 10.05
C SER A 29 -24.50 5.48 10.06
N ASP A 30 -24.92 4.23 10.24
CA ASP A 30 -24.05 3.07 10.06
C ASP A 30 -23.47 3.01 8.63
N GLY A 31 -24.23 3.47 7.64
CA GLY A 31 -23.78 3.55 6.25
C GLY A 31 -22.57 4.45 6.06
N CYS A 32 -22.50 5.58 6.78
CA CYS A 32 -21.35 6.47 6.73
C CYS A 32 -20.09 5.80 7.31
N ARG A 33 -20.21 5.07 8.43
CA ARG A 33 -19.10 4.31 9.00
C ARG A 33 -18.61 3.25 8.01
N VAL A 34 -19.51 2.45 7.46
CA VAL A 34 -19.16 1.40 6.48
C VAL A 34 -18.47 2.00 5.25
N ALA A 35 -18.97 3.13 4.74
CA ALA A 35 -18.37 3.78 3.57
C ALA A 35 -16.93 4.24 3.83
N TRP A 36 -16.62 4.74 5.03
CA TRP A 36 -15.25 5.11 5.41
C TRP A 36 -14.36 3.90 5.72
N ASP A 37 -14.90 2.82 6.29
CA ASP A 37 -14.16 1.55 6.45
C ASP A 37 -13.74 1.02 5.06
N GLU A 38 -14.60 1.10 4.05
CA GLU A 38 -14.24 0.72 2.68
C GLU A 38 -13.12 1.61 2.10
N VAL A 39 -13.11 2.91 2.39
CA VAL A 39 -12.02 3.82 1.97
C VAL A 39 -10.71 3.42 2.65
N GLU A 40 -10.75 3.11 3.95
CA GLU A 40 -9.58 2.67 4.72
C GLU A 40 -8.98 1.41 4.11
N GLU A 41 -9.79 0.38 3.86
CA GLU A 41 -9.31 -0.91 3.35
C GLU A 41 -8.64 -0.77 1.98
N VAL A 42 -9.21 0.02 1.06
CA VAL A 42 -8.58 0.24 -0.25
C VAL A 42 -7.29 1.05 -0.13
N SER A 43 -7.26 2.04 0.78
CA SER A 43 -6.06 2.83 1.06
C SER A 43 -4.94 1.98 1.66
N SER A 44 -5.30 1.08 2.58
CA SER A 44 -4.40 0.07 3.17
C SER A 44 -3.82 -0.85 2.11
N ALA A 45 -4.67 -1.37 1.20
CA ALA A 45 -4.21 -2.21 0.10
C ALA A 45 -3.21 -1.49 -0.85
N LEU A 46 -3.40 -0.19 -1.08
CA LEU A 46 -2.44 0.63 -1.84
C LEU A 46 -1.12 0.82 -1.07
N ALA A 47 -1.19 1.09 0.23
CA ALA A 47 -0.01 1.23 1.08
C ALA A 47 0.80 -0.07 1.13
N ASP A 48 0.13 -1.21 1.27
CA ASP A 48 0.74 -2.54 1.23
C ASP A 48 1.39 -2.85 -0.12
N LEU A 49 0.74 -2.47 -1.23
CA LEU A 49 1.33 -2.61 -2.55
C LEU A 49 2.63 -1.80 -2.66
N ARG A 50 2.62 -0.54 -2.19
CA ARG A 50 3.80 0.33 -2.21
C ARG A 50 4.92 -0.19 -1.33
N ARG A 51 4.61 -0.68 -0.13
CA ARG A 51 5.59 -1.32 0.77
C ARG A 51 6.25 -2.50 0.08
N ARG A 52 5.46 -3.42 -0.49
CA ARG A 52 5.99 -4.57 -1.23
C ARG A 52 6.84 -4.16 -2.43
N LEU A 53 6.46 -3.10 -3.15
CA LEU A 53 7.25 -2.59 -4.27
C LEU A 53 8.60 -2.04 -3.80
N ALA A 54 8.61 -1.30 -2.68
CA ALA A 54 9.84 -0.80 -2.06
C ALA A 54 10.71 -1.96 -1.54
N ASP A 55 10.13 -2.95 -0.86
CA ASP A 55 10.83 -4.13 -0.39
C ASP A 55 11.33 -5.01 -1.56
N SER A 56 10.60 -5.04 -2.67
CA SER A 56 10.98 -5.76 -3.90
C SER A 56 11.98 -5.02 -4.76
N ALA A 57 12.29 -3.75 -4.46
CA ALA A 57 13.48 -3.11 -4.97
C ALA A 57 14.66 -3.78 -4.24
N VAL A 58 14.95 -5.01 -4.67
CA VAL A 58 16.02 -5.85 -4.14
C VAL A 58 17.25 -4.97 -4.04
N ASP A 59 17.86 -4.92 -2.85
CA ASP A 59 19.16 -4.27 -2.71
C ASP A 59 20.03 -4.80 -3.85
N PRO A 60 20.52 -3.97 -4.78
CA PRO A 60 21.29 -4.46 -5.91
C PRO A 60 22.49 -5.32 -5.48
N LEU A 61 22.95 -5.15 -4.24
CA LEU A 61 23.99 -5.94 -3.63
C LEU A 61 23.55 -7.39 -3.31
N GLU A 62 22.31 -7.64 -2.90
CA GLU A 62 21.81 -9.00 -2.59
C GLU A 62 21.92 -9.99 -3.77
N PRO A 63 21.36 -9.74 -4.96
CA PRO A 63 21.46 -10.65 -6.10
C PRO A 63 22.87 -10.65 -6.68
N PHE A 64 23.65 -9.58 -6.48
CA PHE A 64 25.06 -9.53 -6.84
C PHE A 64 25.88 -10.47 -5.94
N CYS A 65 25.71 -10.41 -4.61
CA CYS A 65 26.41 -11.27 -3.66
C CYS A 65 25.96 -12.73 -3.72
N LEU A 66 24.69 -13.00 -4.06
CA LEU A 66 24.23 -14.36 -4.38
C LEU A 66 25.01 -15.00 -5.53
N GLN A 67 25.47 -14.20 -6.50
CA GLN A 67 26.25 -14.66 -7.65
C GLN A 67 27.76 -14.49 -7.45
N ASN A 68 28.20 -13.60 -6.56
CA ASN A 68 29.60 -13.23 -6.32
C ASN A 68 29.92 -13.21 -4.82
N PRO A 69 29.86 -14.34 -4.10
CA PRO A 69 30.02 -14.37 -2.64
C PRO A 69 31.44 -13.94 -2.18
N GLU A 70 32.44 -14.09 -3.04
CA GLU A 70 33.84 -13.73 -2.75
C GLU A 70 34.18 -12.26 -3.06
N ALA A 71 33.25 -11.51 -3.66
CA ALA A 71 33.45 -10.08 -3.90
C ALA A 71 33.70 -9.35 -2.58
N GLU A 72 34.48 -8.27 -2.63
CA GLU A 72 34.90 -7.55 -1.41
C GLU A 72 33.70 -7.03 -0.62
N GLU A 73 32.66 -6.60 -1.33
CA GLU A 73 31.39 -6.10 -0.81
C GLU A 73 30.48 -7.21 -0.23
N CYS A 74 30.81 -8.49 -0.46
CA CYS A 74 29.95 -9.64 -0.18
C CYS A 74 30.51 -10.62 0.87
N ARG A 75 31.77 -10.44 1.30
CA ARG A 75 32.41 -11.33 2.25
C ARG A 75 31.78 -11.19 3.65
N ILE A 76 31.16 -12.27 4.13
CA ILE A 76 30.61 -12.40 5.48
C ILE A 76 31.55 -13.30 6.31
N TYR A 77 31.98 -12.82 7.47
CA TYR A 77 32.80 -13.59 8.41
C TYR A 77 31.92 -14.10 9.56
N GLU A 78 31.87 -15.41 9.77
CA GLU A 78 31.28 -15.97 11.00
C GLU A 78 32.24 -15.78 12.17
N TYR A 79 31.73 -15.26 13.29
CA TYR A 79 32.45 -14.97 14.52
C TYR A 79 32.07 -15.92 15.65
#